data_AF-A0A3D9CIQ5-F1
#
_entry.id   AF-A0A3D9CIQ5-F1
#
_cell.length_a   1.000
_cell.length_b   1.000
_cell.length_c   1.000
_cell.angle_alpha   90.00
_cell.angle_beta   90.00
_cell.angle_gamma   90.00
#
_symmetry.space_group_name_H-M   'P 1'
#
loop_
_entity.id
_entity.type
_entity.pdbx_description
1 polymer ?
#
loop_
_entity_poly.entity_id
_entity_poly.type
_entity_poly.pdbx_seq_one_letter_code
_entity_poly.pdbx_strand_id
1 'polypeptide(L)' 'MTGEELYLKLSIRDYSNSDSDIYAQDLQTYFFHSVTSNTIADFFKLLEMAHFLDKKIILKSENLESD' A
#
# COMPACT_ATOMS: atom_id res chain seq x y z
N MET A 1 -12.95 1.92 -9.76
CA MET A 1 -12.57 0.67 -9.06
C MET A 1 -12.62 0.95 -7.58
N THR A 2 -13.09 -0.01 -6.80
CA THR A 2 -13.05 0.07 -5.33
C THR A 2 -11.62 -0.13 -4.83
N GLY A 3 -11.38 0.15 -3.55
CA GLY A 3 -10.07 -0.02 -2.91
C GLY A 3 -9.66 -1.48 -2.82
N GLU A 4 -10.64 -2.37 -2.67
CA GLU A 4 -10.41 -3.81 -2.70
C GLU A 4 -9.98 -4.28 -4.11
N GLU A 5 -10.68 -3.84 -5.17
CA GLU A 5 -10.30 -4.14 -6.56
C GLU A 5 -8.92 -3.57 -6.90
N LEU A 6 -8.63 -2.36 -6.44
CA LEU A 6 -7.33 -1.71 -6.58
C LEU A 6 -6.24 -2.52 -5.89
N TYR A 7 -6.46 -2.94 -4.65
CA TYR A 7 -5.51 -3.75 -3.89
C TYR A 7 -5.22 -5.06 -4.62
N LEU A 8 -6.25 -5.83 -4.96
CA LEU A 8 -6.11 -7.13 -5.66
C LEU A 8 -5.32 -7.01 -6.97
N LYS A 9 -5.43 -5.88 -7.66
CA LYS A 9 -4.71 -5.61 -8.90
C LYS A 9 -3.27 -5.14 -8.66
N LEU A 10 -3.06 -4.22 -7.73
CA LEU A 10 -1.80 -3.49 -7.57
C LEU A 10 -0.84 -4.18 -6.59
N SER A 11 -1.33 -5.08 -5.73
CA SER A 11 -0.51 -5.78 -4.74
C SER A 11 0.12 -7.07 -5.27
N ILE A 12 0.01 -7.36 -6.57
CA ILE A 12 0.62 -8.55 -7.17
C ILE A 12 2.10 -8.28 -7.41
N ARG A 13 2.95 -9.09 -6.78
CA ARG A 13 4.40 -9.00 -6.93
C ARG A 13 4.87 -9.78 -8.15
N ASP A 14 5.85 -9.22 -8.84
CA ASP A 14 6.58 -9.89 -9.93
C ASP A 14 8.03 -10.24 -9.55
N TYR A 15 8.47 -9.83 -8.35
CA TYR A 15 9.82 -10.06 -7.81
C TYR A 15 10.96 -9.49 -8.66
N SER A 16 10.66 -8.53 -9.53
CA SER A 16 11.65 -7.85 -10.37
C SER A 16 12.46 -6.78 -9.63
N ASN A 17 12.03 -6.38 -8.43
CA ASN A 17 12.51 -5.16 -7.74
C ASN A 17 12.28 -3.86 -8.53
N SER A 18 11.36 -3.83 -9.49
CA SER A 18 10.91 -2.59 -10.13
C SER A 18 10.11 -1.72 -9.16
N ASP A 19 9.94 -0.43 -9.48
CA ASP A 19 9.09 0.48 -8.69
C ASP A 19 7.66 -0.03 -8.52
N SER A 20 7.15 -0.79 -9.49
CA SER A 20 5.84 -1.46 -9.38
C SER A 20 5.87 -2.64 -8.42
N ASP A 21 6.92 -3.46 -8.41
CA ASP A 21 7.07 -4.58 -7.46
C ASP A 21 7.22 -4.08 -6.03
N ILE A 22 8.04 -3.04 -5.84
CA ILE A 22 8.23 -2.39 -4.54
C ILE A 22 6.90 -1.84 -4.04
N TYR A 23 6.15 -1.14 -4.91
CA TYR A 23 4.84 -0.64 -4.54
C TYR A 23 3.85 -1.77 -4.21
N ALA A 24 3.88 -2.88 -4.94
CA ALA A 24 3.06 -4.05 -4.62
C ALA A 24 3.42 -4.63 -3.24
N GLN A 25 4.70 -4.70 -2.90
CA GLN A 25 5.18 -5.11 -1.58
C GLN A 25 4.74 -4.15 -0.47
N ASP A 26 4.81 -2.84 -0.70
CA ASP A 26 4.35 -1.83 0.26
C ASP A 26 2.84 -1.96 0.52
N LEU A 27 2.05 -2.16 -0.52
CA LEU A 27 0.60 -2.38 -0.38
C LEU A 27 0.28 -3.66 0.41
N GLN A 28 1.01 -4.76 0.19
CA GLN A 28 0.87 -5.98 1.01
C GLN A 28 1.18 -5.70 2.48
N THR A 29 2.25 -4.94 2.74
CA THR A 29 2.65 -4.53 4.09
C THR A 29 1.56 -3.71 4.77
N TYR A 30 1.05 -2.67 4.10
CA TYR A 30 -0.05 -1.84 4.60
C TYR A 30 -1.31 -2.65 4.89
N PHE A 31 -1.71 -3.53 3.98
CA PHE A 31 -2.89 -4.36 4.15
C PHE A 31 -2.75 -5.24 5.40
N PHE A 32 -1.60 -5.89 5.58
CA PHE A 32 -1.34 -6.71 6.77
C PHE A 32 -1.44 -5.88 8.06
N HIS A 33 -0.82 -4.71 8.12
CA HIS A 33 -0.93 -3.82 9.29
C HIS A 33 -2.36 -3.30 9.53
N SER A 34 -3.12 -3.10 8.46
CA SER A 34 -4.52 -2.65 8.56
C SER A 34 -5.44 -3.77 9.05
N VAL A 35 -5.16 -5.02 8.68
CA VAL A 35 -5.85 -6.20 9.23
C VAL A 35 -5.59 -6.32 10.73
N THR A 36 -4.33 -6.24 11.15
CA THR A 36 -3.97 -6.37 12.58
C THR A 36 -4.50 -5.21 13.43
N SER A 37 -4.66 -4.03 12.84
CA SER A 37 -5.19 -2.84 13.52
C SER A 37 -6.71 -2.66 13.37
N ASN A 38 -7.40 -3.56 12.66
CA ASN A 38 -8.82 -3.46 12.31
C ASN A 38 -9.20 -2.15 11.57
N THR A 39 -8.31 -1.65 10.71
CA THR A 39 -8.45 -0.42 9.91
C THR A 39 -8.49 -0.68 8.40
N ILE A 40 -8.87 -1.89 7.98
CA ILE A 40 -8.90 -2.32 6.57
C ILE A 40 -9.75 -1.39 5.70
N ALA A 41 -10.91 -0.95 6.21
CA ALA A 41 -11.80 -0.05 5.49
C ALA A 41 -11.14 1.32 5.21
N ASP A 42 -10.38 1.85 6.17
CA ASP A 42 -9.65 3.11 6.00
C ASP A 42 -8.52 2.96 4.98
N PHE A 43 -7.84 1.82 4.97
CA PHE A 43 -6.83 1.50 3.96
C PHE A 43 -7.42 1.48 2.54
N PHE A 44 -8.54 0.79 2.32
CA PHE A 44 -9.18 0.75 1.01
C PHE A 44 -9.64 2.14 0.57
N LYS A 45 -10.23 2.93 1.48
CA LYS A 45 -10.62 4.31 1.20
C LYS A 45 -9.41 5.19 0.83
N LEU A 46 -8.29 5.04 1.54
CA LEU A 46 -7.06 5.75 1.23
C LEU A 46 -6.53 5.37 -0.16
N LEU A 47 -6.56 4.08 -0.50
CA LEU A 47 -6.12 3.57 -1.81
C LEU A 47 -7.00 4.07 -2.95
N GLU A 48 -8.32 4.12 -2.76
CA GLU A 48 -9.26 4.73 -3.71
C GLU A 48 -8.94 6.20 -3.94
N MET A 49 -8.73 6.97 -2.86
CA MET A 49 -8.38 8.39 -2.95
C MET A 49 -7.05 8.61 -3.65
N ALA A 50 -6.03 7.80 -3.33
CA ALA A 50 -4.73 7.87 -3.98
C ALA A 50 -4.86 7.61 -5.49
N HIS A 51 -5.59 6.57 -5.87
CA HIS A 51 -5.85 6.25 -7.28
C HIS A 51 -6.60 7.37 -8.01
N PHE A 52 -7.65 7.91 -7.40
CA PHE A 52 -8.41 9.03 -7.97
C PHE A 52 -7.56 10.28 -8.20
N LEU A 53 -6.58 10.52 -7.32
CA LEU A 53 -5.66 11.65 -7.39
C LEU A 53 -4.42 11.40 -8.24
N ASP A 54 -4.29 10.23 -8.89
CA ASP A 54 -3.09 9.77 -9.58
C ASP A 54 -1.83 9.84 -8.70
N LYS A 55 -1.96 9.36 -7.45
CA LYS A 55 -0.91 9.32 -6.44
C LYS A 55 -0.68 7.89 -5.94
N LYS A 56 0.52 7.66 -5.38
CA LYS A 56 0.88 6.43 -4.66
C LYS A 56 0.88 6.66 -3.16
N ILE A 57 0.49 5.64 -2.41
CA ILE A 57 0.74 5.56 -0.97
C ILE A 57 2.23 5.19 -0.79
N ILE A 58 2.93 5.84 0.13
CA ILE A 58 4.35 5.61 0.36
C ILE A 58 4.59 5.41 1.85
N LEU A 59 5.26 4.33 2.23
CA LEU A 59 5.79 4.14 3.57
C LEU A 59 6.97 5.10 3.74
N LYS A 60 6.83 6.10 4.61
CA LYS A 60 7.99 6.80 5.13
C LYS A 60 8.49 6.04 6.35
N SER A 61 9.68 5.48 6.25
CA SER A 61 10.49 5.21 7.44
C SER A 61 10.90 6.55 8.02
N GLU A 62 10.33 6.94 9.16
CA GLU A 62 11.01 7.94 9.98
C GLU A 62 12.32 7.31 10.44
N ASN A 63 13.44 7.98 10.18
CA ASN A 63 14.77 7.54 10.60
C ASN A 63 14.69 7.23 12.10
N LEU A 64 14.83 5.95 12.47
CA LEU A 64 15.41 5.61 13.75
C LEU A 64 16.88 6.02 13.63
N GLU A 65 17.18 7.30 13.82
CA GLU A 65 18.53 7.74 14.18
C GLU A 65 18.83 7.02 15.51
N SER A 66 19.52 5.89 15.39
CA SER A 66 20.15 5.24 16.53
C SER A 66 21.41 6.06 16.85
N ASP A 67 21.33 6.85 17.92
CA ASP A 67 22.46 7.47 18.62
C ASP A 67 23.51 6.42 19.04
#